data_AF-A0A6I4I7V3-F1
#
_entry.id   AF-A0A6I4I7V3-F1
#
_cell.length_a   1.000
_cell.length_b   1.000
_cell.length_c   1.000
_cell.angle_alpha   90.00
_cell.angle_beta   90.00
_cell.angle_gamma   90.00
#
_symmetry.space_group_name_H-M   'P 1'
#
loop_
_entity.id
_entity.type
_entity.pdbx_description
1 polymer ?
#
loop_
_entity_poly.entity_id
_entity_poly.type
_entity_poly.pdbx_seq_one_letter_code
_entity_poly.pdbx_strand_id
1 'polypeptide(L)'
;MKRMVNILIVLLAIIAVPFILILVNKMKARNLQKDYPALGQPIESENFVLVELKLKGKTIEYFHGEYGSDRSQELDTALQHLEPARYWPKNGGFVHYDTVKNQFMIATNEYVKNVKRPEGLLDEQKNICYFDESGKPVGQISNFYSIKQPWQANSVLMLDYVPNFPQWKNKSAELYLKHFEIEHFETYWLTPLRGMGSPNGAGPAPAWSGMAYYDLHIAGETLRFRSPATKDGFMFLESNDFETELAYCKFPRLLKKAAPAFLIYGPRFGQGRAFIIKHK
;
A
#
# COMPACT_ATOMS: atom_id res chain seq x y z
N MET A 1 15.24 53.68 -10.66
CA MET A 1 15.57 52.49 -11.49
C MET A 1 16.33 51.40 -10.75
N LYS A 2 17.57 51.61 -10.23
CA LYS A 2 18.36 50.54 -9.58
C LYS A 2 17.64 49.78 -8.45
N ARG A 3 16.90 50.48 -7.57
CA ARG A 3 16.10 49.83 -6.51
C ARG A 3 14.99 48.92 -7.05
N MET A 4 14.33 49.32 -8.14
CA MET A 4 13.27 48.55 -8.77
C MET A 4 13.82 47.27 -9.43
N VAL A 5 14.99 47.39 -10.08
CA VAL A 5 15.71 46.24 -10.66
C VAL A 5 16.12 45.25 -9.58
N ASN A 6 16.65 45.71 -8.44
CA ASN A 6 17.02 44.83 -7.33
C ASN A 6 15.82 44.09 -6.74
N ILE A 7 14.67 44.75 -6.58
CA ILE A 7 13.43 44.11 -6.11
C ILE A 7 12.96 43.04 -7.10
N LEU A 8 13.01 43.34 -8.41
CA LEU A 8 12.63 42.38 -9.44
C LEU A 8 13.54 41.14 -9.44
N ILE A 9 14.85 41.32 -9.26
CA ILE A 9 15.81 40.21 -9.16
C ILE A 9 15.50 39.33 -7.94
N VAL A 10 15.22 39.94 -6.78
CA VAL A 10 14.85 39.20 -5.56
C VAL A 10 13.55 38.42 -5.76
N LEU A 11 12.53 39.02 -6.37
CA LEU A 11 11.27 38.34 -6.69
C LEU A 11 11.47 37.16 -7.64
N LEU A 12 12.26 37.35 -8.71
CA LEU A 12 12.61 36.28 -9.64
C LEU A 12 13.36 35.14 -8.95
N ALA A 13 14.29 35.45 -8.05
CA ALA A 13 15.01 34.45 -7.27
C ALA A 13 14.06 33.64 -6.38
N ILE A 14 13.12 34.30 -5.68
CA ILE A 14 12.13 33.62 -4.84
C ILE A 14 11.23 32.71 -5.67
N ILE A 15 10.76 33.18 -6.84
CA ILE A 15 9.92 32.39 -7.74
C ILE A 15 10.69 31.21 -8.33
N ALA A 16 11.99 31.36 -8.60
CA ALA A 16 12.82 30.29 -9.17
C ALA A 16 13.10 29.13 -8.19
N VAL A 17 13.12 29.40 -6.87
CA VAL A 17 13.46 28.38 -5.85
C VAL A 17 12.57 27.13 -5.96
N PRO A 18 11.23 27.20 -5.99
CA PRO A 18 10.36 26.03 -6.19
C PRO A 18 10.69 25.22 -7.46
N PHE A 19 10.95 25.89 -8.59
CA PHE A 19 11.29 25.20 -9.84
C PHE A 19 12.62 24.47 -9.76
N ILE A 20 13.63 25.09 -9.12
CA ILE A 20 14.94 24.46 -8.88
C ILE A 20 14.77 23.23 -7.98
N LEU A 21 13.97 23.33 -6.92
CA LEU A 21 13.71 22.20 -6.02
C LEU A 21 13.02 21.04 -6.74
N ILE A 22 12.03 21.32 -7.58
CA ILE A 22 11.35 20.31 -8.41
C ILE A 22 12.34 19.69 -9.41
N LEU A 23 13.20 20.50 -10.04
CA LEU A 23 14.21 20.01 -10.96
C LEU A 23 15.20 19.06 -10.27
N VAL A 24 15.72 19.44 -9.10
CA VAL A 24 16.62 18.58 -8.29
C VAL A 24 15.91 17.29 -7.87
N ASN A 25 14.63 17.39 -7.48
CA ASN A 25 13.80 16.23 -7.14
C ASN A 25 13.71 15.24 -8.32
N LYS A 26 13.40 15.73 -9.54
CA LYS A 26 13.32 14.91 -10.75
C LYS A 26 14.67 14.33 -11.17
N MET A 27 15.76 15.10 -11.06
CA MET A 27 17.10 14.60 -11.36
C MET A 27 17.48 13.43 -10.43
N LYS A 28 17.19 13.55 -9.14
CA LYS A 28 17.43 12.47 -8.17
C LYS A 28 16.57 11.24 -8.48
N ALA A 29 15.28 11.42 -8.79
CA ALA A 29 14.38 10.34 -9.18
C ALA A 29 14.86 9.58 -10.42
N ARG A 30 15.29 10.31 -11.46
CA ARG A 30 15.84 9.72 -12.69
C ARG A 30 17.09 8.87 -12.44
N ASN A 31 17.94 9.27 -11.50
CA ASN A 31 19.10 8.46 -11.10
C ASN A 31 18.65 7.17 -10.41
N LEU A 32 17.70 7.26 -9.49
CA LEU A 32 17.18 6.08 -8.77
C LEU A 32 16.40 5.13 -9.68
N GLN A 33 15.74 5.62 -10.74
CA GLN A 33 14.91 4.79 -11.62
C GLN A 33 15.68 3.64 -12.29
N LYS A 34 17.01 3.74 -12.39
CA LYS A 34 17.87 2.68 -12.91
C LYS A 34 17.98 1.48 -11.98
N ASP A 35 17.95 1.73 -10.66
CA ASP A 35 18.21 0.73 -9.62
C ASP A 35 16.95 0.29 -8.88
N TYR A 36 15.81 0.95 -9.15
CA TYR A 36 14.53 0.72 -8.47
C TYR A 36 13.47 0.31 -9.50
N PRO A 37 13.37 -1.00 -9.79
CA PRO A 37 12.33 -1.53 -10.65
C PRO A 37 10.92 -1.23 -10.11
N ALA A 38 9.97 -1.03 -11.01
CA ALA A 38 8.57 -0.84 -10.64
C ALA A 38 7.95 -2.18 -10.19
N LEU A 39 6.98 -2.14 -9.28
CA LEU A 39 6.22 -3.33 -8.89
C LEU A 39 5.66 -4.08 -10.13
N GLY A 40 6.01 -5.35 -10.29
CA GLY A 40 5.66 -6.19 -11.46
C GLY A 40 6.82 -6.41 -12.43
N GLN A 41 7.90 -5.62 -12.30
CA GLN A 41 9.18 -5.96 -12.90
C GLN A 41 9.96 -6.91 -11.96
N PRO A 42 10.96 -7.65 -12.47
CA PRO A 42 11.83 -8.46 -11.62
C PRO A 42 12.49 -7.59 -10.54
N ILE A 43 12.26 -7.93 -9.28
CA ILE A 43 12.84 -7.28 -8.09
C ILE A 43 13.54 -8.37 -7.30
N GLU A 44 14.86 -8.25 -7.15
CA GLU A 44 15.69 -9.26 -6.50
C GLU A 44 16.90 -8.64 -5.81
N SER A 45 17.43 -9.37 -4.84
CA SER A 45 18.72 -9.14 -4.19
C SER A 45 19.62 -10.37 -4.40
N GLU A 46 20.62 -10.58 -3.56
CA GLU A 46 21.51 -11.74 -3.66
C GLU A 46 20.74 -13.04 -3.37
N ASN A 47 20.04 -13.11 -2.24
CA ASN A 47 19.36 -14.33 -1.81
C ASN A 47 17.83 -14.26 -1.87
N PHE A 48 17.25 -13.10 -2.17
CA PHE A 48 15.80 -12.92 -2.20
C PHE A 48 15.27 -12.48 -3.55
N VAL A 49 14.05 -12.91 -3.84
CA VAL A 49 13.27 -12.48 -5.01
C VAL A 49 11.85 -12.11 -4.57
N LEU A 50 11.33 -11.04 -5.16
CA LEU A 50 9.95 -10.63 -5.01
C LEU A 50 9.16 -11.11 -6.23
N VAL A 51 8.14 -11.94 -6.00
CA VAL A 51 7.32 -12.54 -7.05
C VAL A 51 5.86 -12.13 -6.87
N GLU A 52 5.26 -11.60 -7.92
CA GLU A 52 3.83 -11.26 -7.91
C GLU A 52 2.96 -12.51 -7.92
N LEU A 53 1.97 -12.53 -7.02
CA LEU A 53 0.98 -13.59 -6.92
C LEU A 53 -0.24 -13.25 -7.78
N LYS A 54 -0.72 -14.25 -8.52
CA LYS A 54 -1.96 -14.12 -9.29
C LYS A 54 -3.15 -14.35 -8.36
N LEU A 55 -3.84 -13.27 -8.02
CA LEU A 55 -5.06 -13.29 -7.23
C LEU A 55 -6.29 -13.26 -8.12
N LYS A 56 -7.35 -13.94 -7.70
CA LYS A 56 -8.69 -13.81 -8.28
C LYS A 56 -9.50 -12.83 -7.44
N GLY A 57 -9.86 -11.69 -7.99
CA GLY A 57 -10.53 -10.60 -7.27
C GLY A 57 -9.81 -9.28 -7.52
N LYS A 58 -10.42 -8.17 -7.10
CA LYS A 58 -9.87 -6.83 -7.32
C LYS A 58 -9.29 -6.22 -6.05
N THR A 59 -9.97 -6.33 -4.93
CA THR A 59 -9.53 -5.71 -3.68
C THR A 59 -9.13 -6.79 -2.69
N ILE A 60 -8.00 -6.60 -2.01
CA ILE A 60 -7.49 -7.55 -1.01
C ILE A 60 -8.11 -7.20 0.34
N GLU A 61 -8.68 -8.18 1.02
CA GLU A 61 -9.30 -7.97 2.34
C GLU A 61 -8.24 -7.89 3.43
N TYR A 62 -8.40 -6.93 4.34
CA TYR A 62 -7.60 -6.80 5.56
C TYR A 62 -8.36 -7.40 6.74
N PHE A 63 -7.65 -8.11 7.61
CA PHE A 63 -8.18 -8.77 8.79
C PHE A 63 -7.63 -8.15 10.07
N HIS A 64 -8.46 -8.03 11.10
CA HIS A 64 -8.03 -7.66 12.44
C HIS A 64 -7.75 -8.91 13.28
N GLY A 65 -6.68 -8.90 14.08
CA GLY A 65 -6.44 -9.93 15.08
C GLY A 65 -7.46 -9.86 16.22
N GLU A 66 -7.91 -11.01 16.71
CA GLU A 66 -9.07 -11.21 17.61
C GLU A 66 -8.97 -10.59 19.03
N TYR A 67 -8.03 -9.68 19.30
CA TYR A 67 -7.91 -8.98 20.58
C TYR A 67 -8.53 -7.58 20.52
N GLY A 68 -9.86 -7.53 20.53
CA GLY A 68 -10.60 -6.28 20.71
C GLY A 68 -12.06 -6.46 20.35
N SER A 69 -12.94 -6.36 21.34
CA SER A 69 -14.40 -6.34 21.15
C SER A 69 -14.78 -5.36 20.05
N ASP A 70 -15.31 -5.90 18.95
CA ASP A 70 -15.84 -5.18 17.80
C ASP A 70 -16.98 -4.25 18.25
N ARG A 71 -16.68 -2.96 18.43
CA ARG A 71 -17.68 -1.88 18.23
C ARG A 71 -17.69 -1.40 16.77
N SER A 72 -16.85 -1.99 15.91
CA SER A 72 -16.72 -1.68 14.48
C SER A 72 -17.57 -2.57 13.57
N GLN A 73 -18.27 -3.58 14.10
CA GLN A 73 -19.23 -4.38 13.33
C GLN A 73 -20.44 -3.59 12.82
N GLU A 74 -20.59 -2.31 13.23
CA GLU A 74 -21.61 -1.38 12.71
C GLU A 74 -21.04 -0.25 11.86
N LEU A 75 -19.73 -0.24 11.54
CA LEU A 75 -19.27 0.61 10.44
C LEU A 75 -19.65 -0.11 9.14
N ASP A 76 -20.79 0.31 8.62
CA ASP A 76 -21.37 -0.02 7.33
C ASP A 76 -20.31 -0.55 6.35
N THR A 77 -20.42 -1.83 5.96
CA THR A 77 -19.50 -2.50 5.01
C THR A 77 -19.27 -1.68 3.73
N ALA A 78 -20.21 -0.78 3.39
CA ALA A 78 -20.12 0.20 2.31
C ALA A 78 -18.98 1.24 2.50
N LEU A 79 -18.61 1.59 3.73
CA LEU A 79 -17.56 2.55 4.06
C LEU A 79 -16.17 1.91 4.20
N GLN A 80 -16.07 0.61 4.47
CA GLN A 80 -14.78 -0.12 4.49
C GLN A 80 -14.07 -0.09 3.12
N HIS A 81 -14.82 0.04 2.02
CA HIS A 81 -14.26 0.23 0.68
C HIS A 81 -13.82 1.69 0.40
N LEU A 82 -14.25 2.65 1.23
CA LEU A 82 -14.03 4.09 1.03
C LEU A 82 -12.97 4.66 1.97
N GLU A 83 -12.74 4.01 3.11
CA GLU A 83 -11.65 4.27 4.03
C GLU A 83 -10.46 3.36 3.67
N PRO A 84 -9.40 3.89 3.01
CA PRO A 84 -8.13 3.17 2.93
C PRO A 84 -7.65 2.78 4.33
N ALA A 85 -6.69 1.86 4.42
CA ALA A 85 -6.13 1.26 5.66
C ALA A 85 -5.59 2.26 6.73
N ARG A 86 -5.83 3.55 6.55
CA ARG A 86 -5.41 4.76 7.28
C ARG A 86 -5.58 4.71 8.81
N TYR A 87 -6.44 3.86 9.37
CA TYR A 87 -6.71 3.80 10.81
C TYR A 87 -6.60 2.42 11.45
N TRP A 88 -6.09 1.43 10.74
CA TRP A 88 -6.26 0.05 11.16
C TRP A 88 -5.25 -0.29 12.28
N PRO A 89 -5.70 -0.86 13.41
CA PRO A 89 -4.89 -1.08 14.60
C PRO A 89 -3.65 -1.93 14.30
N LYS A 90 -2.60 -1.77 15.12
CA LYS A 90 -1.29 -2.48 15.07
C LYS A 90 -1.36 -4.03 15.09
N ASN A 91 -2.55 -4.60 15.02
CA ASN A 91 -2.84 -6.01 15.24
C ASN A 91 -3.55 -6.67 14.04
N GLY A 92 -3.55 -6.05 12.85
CA GLY A 92 -4.13 -6.64 11.66
C GLY A 92 -3.15 -6.92 10.53
N GLY A 93 -3.64 -7.49 9.43
CA GLY A 93 -2.84 -7.87 8.26
C GLY A 93 -3.69 -8.46 7.14
N PHE A 94 -3.06 -8.86 6.04
CA PHE A 94 -3.74 -9.30 4.82
C PHE A 94 -3.62 -10.80 4.54
N VAL A 95 -2.60 -11.45 5.14
CA VAL A 95 -2.22 -12.82 4.79
C VAL A 95 -2.42 -13.72 5.98
N HIS A 96 -3.13 -14.83 5.79
CA HIS A 96 -3.22 -15.90 6.78
C HIS A 96 -2.28 -17.05 6.39
N TYR A 97 -1.71 -17.72 7.38
CA TYR A 97 -0.94 -18.95 7.19
C TYR A 97 -1.64 -20.12 7.88
N ASP A 98 -2.08 -21.11 7.11
CA ASP A 98 -2.64 -22.37 7.61
C ASP A 98 -1.51 -23.25 8.16
N THR A 99 -1.49 -23.43 9.47
CA THR A 99 -0.42 -24.15 10.19
C THR A 99 -0.51 -25.68 10.04
N VAL A 100 -1.64 -26.20 9.57
CA VAL A 100 -1.83 -27.65 9.35
C VAL A 100 -1.49 -28.01 7.91
N LYS A 101 -1.92 -27.19 6.96
CA LYS A 101 -1.70 -27.42 5.52
C LYS A 101 -0.44 -26.74 4.97
N ASN A 102 0.24 -25.92 5.78
CA ASN A 102 1.44 -25.15 5.39
C ASN A 102 1.23 -24.33 4.11
N GLN A 103 0.14 -23.56 4.06
CA GLN A 103 -0.24 -22.76 2.91
C GLN A 103 -0.67 -21.35 3.33
N PHE A 104 -0.44 -20.39 2.46
CA PHE A 104 -0.91 -19.02 2.61
C PHE A 104 -2.29 -18.84 2.02
N MET A 105 -3.07 -17.97 2.65
CA MET A 105 -4.43 -17.64 2.28
C MET A 105 -4.54 -16.13 2.17
N ILE A 106 -4.97 -15.66 1.01
CA ILE A 106 -5.22 -14.25 0.73
C ILE A 106 -6.66 -14.13 0.29
N ALA A 107 -7.45 -13.37 1.05
CA ALA A 107 -8.83 -13.08 0.73
C ALA A 107 -8.92 -11.83 -0.15
N THR A 108 -9.85 -11.87 -1.09
CA THR A 108 -10.13 -10.74 -1.98
C THR A 108 -11.61 -10.69 -2.32
N ASN A 109 -12.07 -9.53 -2.77
CA ASN A 109 -13.42 -9.34 -3.26
C ASN A 109 -13.46 -8.61 -4.61
N GLU A 110 -14.56 -8.80 -5.32
CA GLU A 110 -14.88 -8.12 -6.57
C GLU A 110 -16.39 -8.02 -6.77
N TYR A 111 -16.83 -6.94 -7.40
CA TYR A 111 -18.22 -6.76 -7.82
C TYR A 111 -18.42 -7.34 -9.21
N VAL A 112 -19.25 -8.38 -9.34
CA VAL A 112 -19.50 -9.11 -10.61
C VAL A 112 -20.99 -9.18 -10.92
N LYS A 113 -21.33 -9.27 -12.22
CA LYS A 113 -22.73 -9.46 -12.63
C LYS A 113 -23.19 -10.87 -12.28
N ASN A 114 -24.34 -10.97 -11.61
CA ASN A 114 -24.94 -12.25 -11.32
C ASN A 114 -25.58 -12.85 -12.56
N VAL A 115 -25.13 -14.03 -12.97
CA VAL A 115 -25.66 -14.76 -14.14
C VAL A 115 -27.16 -15.06 -13.99
N LYS A 116 -27.68 -15.17 -12.75
CA LYS A 116 -29.11 -15.38 -12.47
C LYS A 116 -29.94 -14.09 -12.49
N ARG A 117 -29.30 -12.92 -12.44
CA ARG A 117 -29.94 -11.59 -12.48
C ARG A 117 -29.10 -10.64 -13.34
N PRO A 118 -29.01 -10.86 -14.66
CA PRO A 118 -28.11 -10.11 -15.54
C PRO A 118 -28.42 -8.60 -15.66
N GLU A 119 -29.66 -8.21 -15.36
CA GLU A 119 -30.10 -6.80 -15.29
C GLU A 119 -30.02 -6.21 -13.88
N GLY A 120 -29.57 -6.99 -12.89
CA GLY A 120 -29.44 -6.55 -11.50
C GLY A 120 -28.17 -5.72 -11.24
N LEU A 121 -28.10 -5.15 -10.03
CA LEU A 121 -26.88 -4.57 -9.49
C LEU A 121 -25.75 -5.60 -9.44
N LEU A 122 -24.50 -5.13 -9.39
CA LEU A 122 -23.36 -6.01 -9.21
C LEU A 122 -23.41 -6.66 -7.83
N ASP A 123 -23.18 -7.96 -7.77
CA ASP A 123 -23.07 -8.70 -6.52
C ASP A 123 -21.61 -8.81 -6.10
N GLU A 124 -21.36 -8.71 -4.80
CA GLU A 124 -20.03 -8.95 -4.24
C GLU A 124 -19.71 -10.46 -4.28
N GLN A 125 -18.61 -10.79 -4.93
CA GLN A 125 -18.01 -12.11 -4.93
C GLN A 125 -16.74 -12.09 -4.07
N LYS A 126 -16.72 -12.93 -3.04
CA LYS A 126 -15.56 -13.15 -2.18
C LYS A 126 -14.75 -14.34 -2.68
N ASN A 127 -13.44 -14.20 -2.68
CA ASN A 127 -12.49 -15.21 -3.13
C ASN A 127 -11.40 -15.42 -2.08
N ILE A 128 -11.01 -16.69 -1.83
CA ILE A 128 -9.81 -17.05 -1.08
C ILE A 128 -8.85 -17.73 -2.04
N CYS A 129 -7.67 -17.14 -2.21
CA CYS A 129 -6.59 -17.72 -3.00
C CYS A 129 -5.61 -18.44 -2.05
N TYR A 130 -5.27 -19.69 -2.37
CA TYR A 130 -4.35 -20.51 -1.59
C TYR A 130 -3.01 -20.66 -2.31
N PHE A 131 -1.91 -20.48 -1.59
CA PHE A 131 -0.55 -20.60 -2.11
C PHE A 131 0.32 -21.48 -1.22
N ASP A 132 1.23 -22.25 -1.80
CA ASP A 132 2.26 -22.96 -1.01
C ASP A 132 3.38 -22.02 -0.54
N GLU A 133 4.36 -22.57 0.20
CA GLU A 133 5.52 -21.80 0.70
C GLU A 133 6.36 -21.16 -0.41
N SER A 134 6.26 -21.64 -1.66
CA SER A 134 6.96 -21.09 -2.82
C SER A 134 6.17 -19.99 -3.56
N GLY A 135 4.91 -19.76 -3.16
CA GLY A 135 3.98 -18.85 -3.82
C GLY A 135 3.25 -19.45 -5.02
N LYS A 136 3.28 -20.78 -5.20
CA LYS A 136 2.54 -21.44 -6.27
C LYS A 136 1.07 -21.62 -5.85
N PRO A 137 0.09 -21.37 -6.74
CA PRO A 137 -1.31 -21.56 -6.40
C PRO A 137 -1.61 -23.04 -6.17
N VAL A 138 -2.25 -23.35 -5.03
CA VAL A 138 -2.66 -24.72 -4.66
C VAL A 138 -4.17 -24.91 -4.66
N GLY A 139 -4.94 -23.81 -4.66
CA GLY A 139 -6.40 -23.88 -4.70
C GLY A 139 -7.06 -22.50 -4.64
N GLN A 140 -8.39 -22.50 -4.78
CA GLN A 140 -9.21 -21.31 -4.62
C GLN A 140 -10.62 -21.66 -4.15
N ILE A 141 -11.24 -20.77 -3.38
CA ILE A 141 -12.68 -20.80 -3.06
C ILE A 141 -13.30 -19.49 -3.52
N SER A 142 -14.46 -19.54 -4.17
CA SER A 142 -15.22 -18.36 -4.58
C SER A 142 -16.68 -18.51 -4.18
N ASN A 143 -17.27 -17.49 -3.58
CA ASN A 143 -18.71 -17.49 -3.29
C ASN A 143 -19.28 -16.07 -3.30
N PHE A 144 -20.57 -15.95 -3.59
CA PHE A 144 -21.30 -14.69 -3.48
C PHE A 144 -21.58 -14.36 -2.03
N TYR A 145 -21.35 -13.11 -1.65
CA TYR A 145 -21.58 -12.50 -0.33
C TYR A 145 -20.77 -13.08 0.85
N SER A 146 -20.63 -14.41 0.96
CA SER A 146 -19.96 -15.04 2.12
C SER A 146 -19.41 -16.44 1.83
N ILE A 147 -18.35 -16.81 2.55
CA ILE A 147 -17.75 -18.14 2.49
C ILE A 147 -18.22 -18.93 3.71
N LYS A 148 -19.00 -19.99 3.46
CA LYS A 148 -19.72 -20.73 4.52
C LYS A 148 -18.85 -21.63 5.38
N GLN A 149 -17.66 -22.03 4.91
CA GLN A 149 -16.73 -22.85 5.67
C GLN A 149 -15.73 -21.97 6.43
N PRO A 150 -15.35 -22.32 7.67
CA PRO A 150 -14.36 -21.58 8.44
C PRO A 150 -12.97 -21.82 7.84
N TRP A 151 -12.66 -21.09 6.77
CA TRP A 151 -11.41 -21.22 6.01
C TRP A 151 -10.19 -20.75 6.83
N GLN A 152 -10.40 -20.08 7.97
CA GLN A 152 -9.38 -19.59 8.90
C GLN A 152 -9.13 -20.52 10.10
N ALA A 153 -9.85 -21.63 10.26
CA ALA A 153 -9.91 -22.41 11.52
C ALA A 153 -8.55 -22.83 12.10
N ASN A 154 -7.54 -23.11 11.25
CA ASN A 154 -6.19 -23.51 11.67
C ASN A 154 -5.12 -22.49 11.24
N SER A 155 -5.54 -21.23 11.05
CA SER A 155 -4.71 -20.20 10.46
C SER A 155 -4.21 -19.18 11.47
N VAL A 156 -3.02 -18.64 11.24
CA VAL A 156 -2.49 -17.49 11.96
C VAL A 156 -2.42 -16.30 11.03
N LEU A 157 -2.88 -15.14 11.50
CA LEU A 157 -2.77 -13.88 10.76
C LEU A 157 -1.30 -13.41 10.76
N MET A 158 -0.76 -13.14 9.58
CA MET A 158 0.52 -12.47 9.41
C MET A 158 0.29 -10.96 9.52
N LEU A 159 0.71 -10.39 10.64
CA LEU A 159 0.52 -8.97 10.93
C LEU A 159 1.27 -8.09 9.93
N ASP A 160 0.68 -6.94 9.62
CA ASP A 160 1.33 -5.86 8.88
C ASP A 160 2.29 -5.09 9.81
N TYR A 161 3.54 -4.93 9.36
CA TYR A 161 4.59 -4.24 10.10
C TYR A 161 4.94 -2.88 9.51
N VAL A 162 4.30 -2.48 8.40
CA VAL A 162 4.43 -1.12 7.88
C VAL A 162 3.47 -0.23 8.69
N PRO A 163 3.96 0.75 9.47
CA PRO A 163 3.07 1.78 9.96
C PRO A 163 2.47 2.53 8.75
N ASN A 164 1.20 2.94 8.83
CA ASN A 164 0.45 3.64 7.76
C ASN A 164 1.21 4.79 7.09
N PHE A 165 2.24 5.32 7.77
CA PHE A 165 3.18 6.27 7.22
C PHE A 165 4.60 5.67 7.23
N PRO A 166 5.25 5.52 6.06
CA PRO A 166 6.57 4.94 5.96
C PRO A 166 7.55 5.88 6.66
N GLN A 167 8.47 5.31 7.42
CA GLN A 167 9.40 6.09 8.23
C GLN A 167 10.52 6.69 7.36
N TRP A 168 10.22 7.73 6.57
CA TRP A 168 11.18 8.37 5.65
C TRP A 168 12.34 9.11 6.34
N LYS A 169 12.21 9.35 7.65
CA LYS A 169 13.31 9.85 8.50
C LYS A 169 14.14 8.72 9.11
N ASN A 170 13.63 7.49 9.17
CA ASN A 170 14.33 6.36 9.76
C ASN A 170 14.86 5.39 8.69
N LYS A 171 16.13 5.54 8.34
CA LYS A 171 16.82 4.67 7.38
C LYS A 171 16.95 3.21 7.81
N SER A 172 16.71 2.89 9.09
CA SER A 172 16.76 1.51 9.60
C SER A 172 15.39 0.83 9.67
N ALA A 173 14.31 1.52 9.27
CA ALA A 173 12.99 0.92 9.22
C ALA A 173 12.95 -0.20 8.16
N GLU A 174 12.22 -1.29 8.43
CA GLU A 174 12.12 -2.44 7.52
C GLU A 174 11.69 -2.01 6.11
N LEU A 175 10.72 -1.09 6.01
CA LEU A 175 10.36 -0.41 4.77
C LEU A 175 10.73 1.07 4.88
N TYR A 176 11.75 1.48 4.12
CA TYR A 176 12.28 2.84 4.12
C TYR A 176 11.98 3.57 2.82
N LEU A 177 11.33 4.73 2.91
CA LEU A 177 11.15 5.63 1.75
C LEU A 177 12.44 6.43 1.50
N LYS A 178 13.18 6.04 0.46
CA LYS A 178 14.43 6.67 0.04
C LYS A 178 14.23 8.05 -0.59
N HIS A 179 13.19 8.15 -1.41
CA HIS A 179 12.87 9.34 -2.20
C HIS A 179 11.42 9.30 -2.66
N PHE A 180 10.83 10.47 -2.82
CA PHE A 180 9.53 10.66 -3.45
C PHE A 180 9.69 11.63 -4.62
N GLU A 181 9.44 11.15 -5.83
CA GLU A 181 9.36 11.96 -7.03
C GLU A 181 8.01 12.69 -7.06
N ILE A 182 8.06 14.02 -7.15
CA ILE A 182 6.86 14.83 -7.35
C ILE A 182 6.51 14.82 -8.83
N GLU A 183 5.33 14.32 -9.16
CA GLU A 183 4.82 14.31 -10.54
C GLU A 183 3.67 15.29 -10.72
N HIS A 184 2.65 15.22 -9.86
CA HIS A 184 1.45 16.02 -9.98
C HIS A 184 1.11 16.75 -8.67
N PHE A 185 0.70 18.00 -8.82
CA PHE A 185 0.07 18.76 -7.75
C PHE A 185 -1.43 18.57 -7.81
N GLU A 186 -2.01 18.03 -6.75
CA GLU A 186 -3.43 17.64 -6.71
C GLU A 186 -4.32 18.86 -6.42
N THR A 187 -4.37 19.78 -7.38
CA THR A 187 -5.12 21.05 -7.29
C THR A 187 -6.62 20.86 -7.06
N TYR A 188 -7.16 19.69 -7.41
CA TYR A 188 -8.55 19.32 -7.18
C TYR A 188 -8.98 19.49 -5.72
N TRP A 189 -8.09 19.20 -4.77
CA TRP A 189 -8.37 19.31 -3.34
C TRP A 189 -8.33 20.74 -2.80
N LEU A 190 -7.84 21.70 -3.58
CA LEU A 190 -7.84 23.12 -3.22
C LEU A 190 -9.17 23.81 -3.56
N THR A 191 -10.18 23.08 -4.06
CA THR A 191 -11.47 23.67 -4.39
C THR A 191 -12.25 24.04 -3.12
N PRO A 192 -12.55 25.33 -2.88
CA PRO A 192 -13.19 25.79 -1.64
C PRO A 192 -14.62 25.25 -1.45
N LEU A 193 -15.28 24.79 -2.52
CA LEU A 193 -16.63 24.21 -2.49
C LEU A 193 -16.66 22.73 -2.06
N ARG A 194 -15.51 22.05 -1.96
CA ARG A 194 -15.42 20.67 -1.47
C ARG A 194 -14.96 20.56 -0.01
N GLY A 195 -14.75 21.71 0.63
CA GLY A 195 -14.24 21.82 1.99
C GLY A 195 -12.74 21.51 2.02
N MET A 196 -11.94 22.43 2.57
CA MET A 196 -10.70 22.02 3.22
C MET A 196 -11.10 21.13 4.40
N GLY A 197 -11.23 19.81 4.16
CA GLY A 197 -11.80 18.87 5.12
C GLY A 197 -13.31 19.05 5.30
N SER A 198 -14.09 18.09 4.80
CA SER A 198 -15.48 17.97 5.25
C SER A 198 -15.51 17.74 6.77
N PRO A 199 -16.37 18.41 7.55
CA PRO A 199 -16.56 18.12 8.98
C PRO A 199 -17.06 16.69 9.24
N ASN A 200 -17.46 15.95 8.19
CA ASN A 200 -17.90 14.55 8.25
C ASN A 200 -16.80 13.54 7.88
N GLY A 201 -15.51 13.92 7.90
CA GLY A 201 -14.41 12.95 7.73
C GLY A 201 -14.19 12.49 6.29
N ALA A 202 -14.44 13.34 5.29
CA ALA A 202 -14.03 13.02 3.91
C ALA A 202 -12.51 12.80 3.87
N GLY A 203 -12.09 11.57 3.54
CA GLY A 203 -10.72 11.09 3.73
C GLY A 203 -9.62 11.92 3.06
N PRO A 204 -8.34 11.72 3.43
CA PRO A 204 -7.24 12.61 3.09
C PRO A 204 -7.16 13.06 1.64
N ALA A 205 -6.85 14.34 1.56
CA ALA A 205 -6.66 15.14 0.37
C ALA A 205 -5.15 15.30 0.15
N PRO A 206 -4.50 14.42 -0.63
CA PRO A 206 -3.08 14.53 -0.88
C PRO A 206 -2.77 15.85 -1.58
N ALA A 207 -1.70 16.53 -1.18
CA ALA A 207 -1.18 17.69 -1.90
C ALA A 207 -0.43 17.27 -3.17
N TRP A 208 0.27 16.14 -3.12
CA TRP A 208 1.12 15.66 -4.21
C TRP A 208 0.91 14.17 -4.49
N SER A 209 0.99 13.80 -5.77
CA SER A 209 1.11 12.41 -6.21
C SER A 209 2.37 12.23 -7.06
N GLY A 210 2.88 11.00 -7.05
CA GLY A 210 4.04 10.62 -7.84
C GLY A 210 4.59 9.26 -7.46
N MET A 211 5.91 9.10 -7.58
CA MET A 211 6.58 7.81 -7.45
C MET A 211 7.46 7.76 -6.20
N ALA A 212 7.21 6.78 -5.35
CA ALA A 212 8.01 6.52 -4.16
C ALA A 212 9.02 5.40 -4.41
N TYR A 213 10.24 5.61 -3.92
CA TYR A 213 11.38 4.70 -4.04
C TYR A 213 11.67 4.09 -2.67
N TYR A 214 11.54 2.76 -2.57
CA TYR A 214 11.60 2.04 -1.31
C TYR A 214 12.81 1.11 -1.21
N ASP A 215 13.46 1.16 -0.05
CA ASP A 215 14.41 0.15 0.40
C ASP A 215 13.64 -0.77 1.38
N LEU A 216 13.52 -2.05 1.04
CA LEU A 216 12.93 -3.07 1.93
C LEU A 216 14.06 -3.95 2.49
N HIS A 217 14.31 -3.81 3.78
CA HIS A 217 15.40 -4.49 4.49
C HIS A 217 14.93 -5.84 5.05
N ILE A 218 15.56 -6.92 4.60
CA ILE A 218 15.19 -8.30 4.97
C ILE A 218 16.47 -9.10 5.21
N ALA A 219 16.60 -9.65 6.42
CA ALA A 219 17.72 -10.52 6.80
C ALA A 219 19.13 -9.97 6.44
N GLY A 220 19.33 -8.66 6.49
CA GLY A 220 20.60 -8.00 6.16
C GLY A 220 20.75 -7.58 4.69
N GLU A 221 19.82 -7.96 3.82
CA GLU A 221 19.77 -7.53 2.42
C GLU A 221 18.75 -6.40 2.19
N THR A 222 18.85 -5.76 1.02
CA THR A 222 17.91 -4.70 0.62
C THR A 222 17.31 -5.03 -0.74
N LEU A 223 15.99 -5.22 -0.77
CA LEU A 223 15.21 -5.23 -2.00
C LEU A 223 14.79 -3.80 -2.34
N ARG A 224 15.13 -3.35 -3.55
CA ARG A 224 14.83 -2.00 -4.03
C ARG A 224 13.68 -2.04 -5.02
N PHE A 225 12.66 -1.23 -4.80
CA PHE A 225 11.52 -1.12 -5.72
C PHE A 225 10.89 0.25 -5.66
N ARG A 226 10.07 0.58 -6.65
CA ARG A 226 9.25 1.78 -6.65
C ARG A 226 7.77 1.48 -6.87
N SER A 227 6.93 2.27 -6.22
CA SER A 227 5.48 2.22 -6.38
C SER A 227 4.88 3.63 -6.37
N PRO A 228 3.69 3.81 -6.97
CA PRO A 228 2.93 5.03 -6.76
C PRO A 228 2.71 5.30 -5.28
N ALA A 229 2.73 6.59 -4.90
CA ALA A 229 2.45 7.05 -3.55
C ALA A 229 1.89 8.47 -3.58
N THR A 230 1.31 8.88 -2.46
CA THR A 230 0.80 10.24 -2.29
C THR A 230 1.39 10.89 -1.04
N LYS A 231 1.31 12.22 -1.01
CA LYS A 231 1.81 13.02 0.08
C LYS A 231 0.79 14.09 0.46
N ASP A 232 0.38 14.10 1.72
CA ASP A 232 -0.64 15.02 2.25
C ASP A 232 -0.08 16.44 2.45
N GLY A 233 1.13 16.56 2.98
CA GLY A 233 1.75 17.86 3.25
C GLY A 233 2.20 18.59 1.98
N PHE A 234 1.94 19.89 1.89
CA PHE A 234 2.51 20.74 0.82
C PHE A 234 4.05 20.82 0.94
N MET A 235 4.55 20.97 2.17
CA MET A 235 5.98 21.00 2.53
C MET A 235 6.44 19.64 3.09
N PHE A 236 7.75 19.36 3.09
CA PHE A 236 8.32 18.10 3.59
C PHE A 236 8.69 18.23 5.08
N LEU A 237 7.70 18.24 5.97
CA LEU A 237 7.92 18.63 7.37
C LEU A 237 7.82 17.43 8.32
N GLU A 238 6.89 16.51 8.07
CA GLU A 238 6.52 15.49 9.04
C GLU A 238 6.80 14.07 8.56
N SER A 239 7.14 13.18 9.50
CA SER A 239 7.31 11.73 9.23
C SER A 239 6.06 11.10 8.60
N ASN A 240 4.90 11.71 8.85
CA ASN A 240 3.59 11.18 8.50
C ASN A 240 3.00 11.84 7.25
N ASP A 241 3.79 12.64 6.52
CA ASP A 241 3.31 13.32 5.31
C ASP A 241 3.09 12.35 4.14
N PHE A 242 3.68 11.16 4.18
CA PHE A 242 3.64 10.21 3.07
C PHE A 242 2.67 9.09 3.36
N GLU A 243 1.75 8.88 2.43
CA GLU A 243 0.86 7.74 2.47
C GLU A 243 1.30 6.72 1.43
N THR A 244 1.53 5.50 1.92
CA THR A 244 1.76 4.35 1.05
C THR A 244 0.57 3.43 1.14
N GLU A 245 0.20 2.88 0.00
CA GLU A 245 -0.77 1.81 -0.09
C GLU A 245 -0.07 0.43 0.06
N LEU A 246 1.09 0.40 0.72
CA LEU A 246 1.91 -0.79 0.95
C LEU A 246 1.71 -1.34 2.36
N ALA A 247 1.74 -2.66 2.47
CA ALA A 247 1.82 -3.40 3.72
C ALA A 247 2.89 -4.48 3.64
N TYR A 248 3.55 -4.76 4.76
CA TYR A 248 4.59 -5.79 4.86
C TYR A 248 4.19 -6.83 5.89
N CYS A 249 3.70 -7.97 5.43
CA CYS A 249 3.25 -9.07 6.28
C CYS A 249 4.38 -10.10 6.42
N LYS A 250 4.86 -10.32 7.64
CA LYS A 250 5.89 -11.35 7.93
C LYS A 250 5.36 -12.40 8.88
N PHE A 251 6.05 -13.53 8.96
CA PHE A 251 5.68 -14.60 9.88
C PHE A 251 5.61 -14.08 11.32
N PRO A 252 4.62 -14.57 12.10
CA PRO A 252 4.63 -14.38 13.54
C PRO A 252 5.97 -14.79 14.15
N ARG A 253 6.48 -14.01 15.11
CA ARG A 253 7.76 -14.26 15.79
C ARG A 253 7.88 -15.69 16.34
N LEU A 254 6.76 -16.29 16.72
CA LEU A 254 6.66 -17.66 17.23
C LEU A 254 7.19 -18.71 16.23
N LEU A 255 7.03 -18.47 14.92
CA LEU A 255 7.47 -19.40 13.87
C LEU A 255 8.96 -19.24 13.54
N LYS A 256 9.63 -18.18 14.03
CA LYS A 256 11.08 -17.90 13.85
C LYS A 256 11.58 -18.02 12.39
N LYS A 257 10.71 -17.83 11.40
CA LYS A 257 11.04 -17.83 9.98
C LYS A 257 11.10 -16.38 9.47
N ALA A 258 12.18 -16.02 8.77
CA ALA A 258 12.30 -14.71 8.12
C ALA A 258 11.56 -14.65 6.77
N ALA A 259 11.39 -15.81 6.13
CA ALA A 259 10.77 -15.96 4.82
C ALA A 259 9.93 -17.25 4.73
N PRO A 260 8.99 -17.33 3.78
CA PRO A 260 8.53 -16.22 2.95
C PRO A 260 7.83 -15.09 3.74
N ALA A 261 7.94 -13.87 3.22
CA ALA A 261 7.22 -12.69 3.69
C ALA A 261 6.41 -12.11 2.52
N PHE A 262 5.50 -11.17 2.78
CA PHE A 262 4.62 -10.61 1.76
C PHE A 262 4.70 -9.10 1.74
N LEU A 263 4.80 -8.54 0.55
CA LEU A 263 4.53 -7.14 0.28
C LEU A 263 3.16 -7.07 -0.38
N ILE A 264 2.24 -6.30 0.19
CA ILE A 264 0.91 -6.07 -0.37
C ILE A 264 0.86 -4.63 -0.85
N TYR A 265 0.35 -4.40 -2.07
CA TYR A 265 0.03 -3.08 -2.59
C TYR A 265 -1.48 -3.01 -2.82
N GLY A 266 -2.20 -2.29 -1.96
CA GLY A 266 -3.65 -2.19 -1.97
C GLY A 266 -4.11 -0.77 -2.27
N PRO A 267 -4.11 -0.34 -3.54
CA PRO A 267 -4.45 1.03 -3.85
C PRO A 267 -5.91 1.37 -3.52
N ARG A 268 -6.18 2.61 -3.11
CA ARG A 268 -7.55 3.10 -2.85
C ARG A 268 -8.42 2.95 -4.10
N PHE A 269 -7.83 3.19 -5.26
CA PHE A 269 -8.46 3.03 -6.56
C PHE A 269 -7.58 2.15 -7.44
N GLY A 270 -7.95 0.88 -7.59
CA GLY A 270 -7.21 -0.03 -8.46
C GLY A 270 -7.36 -1.49 -8.05
N GLN A 271 -6.56 -2.33 -8.68
CA GLN A 271 -6.44 -3.73 -8.31
C GLN A 271 -5.35 -3.88 -7.25
N GLY A 272 -5.72 -4.47 -6.11
CA GLY A 272 -4.79 -4.92 -5.09
C GLY A 272 -3.85 -6.00 -5.64
N ARG A 273 -2.58 -5.88 -5.31
CA ARG A 273 -1.51 -6.78 -5.75
C ARG A 273 -0.82 -7.36 -4.52
N ALA A 274 -0.55 -8.66 -4.55
CA ALA A 274 0.23 -9.32 -3.51
C ALA A 274 1.52 -9.85 -4.12
N PHE A 275 2.60 -9.71 -3.37
CA PHE A 275 3.91 -10.19 -3.75
C PHE A 275 4.47 -11.06 -2.63
N ILE A 276 4.99 -12.24 -2.98
CA ILE A 276 5.73 -13.08 -2.06
C ILE A 276 7.22 -12.78 -2.18
N ILE A 277 7.87 -12.62 -1.04
CA ILE A 277 9.32 -12.51 -0.90
C ILE A 277 9.81 -13.88 -0.45
N LYS A 278 10.65 -14.51 -1.27
CA LYS A 278 11.18 -15.84 -0.99
C LYS A 278 12.67 -15.90 -1.27
N HIS A 279 13.31 -16.92 -0.70
CA HIS A 279 14.67 -17.27 -1.07
C HIS A 279 14.72 -17.73 -2.54
N LYS A 280 15.81 -17.38 -3.22
CA LYS A 280 16.12 -17.89 -4.57
C LYS A 280 16.39 -19.39 -4.57
#